data_AF-A0A534N2X2-F1
#
_entry.id   AF-A0A534N2X2-F1
#
_cell.length_a   1.000
_cell.length_b   1.000
_cell.length_c   1.000
_cell.angle_alpha   90.00
_cell.angle_beta   90.00
_cell.angle_gamma   90.00
#
_symmetry.space_group_name_H-M   'P 1'
#
loop_
_entity.id
_entity.type
_entity.pdbx_description
1 polymer ?
#
loop_
_entity_poly.entity_id
_entity_poly.type
_entity_poly.pdbx_seq_one_letter_code
_entity_poly.pdbx_strand_id
1 'polypeptide(L)' 'MAITAGRKAIAEFVGAFTLIFIGAGAILSPGGGDLLLVAFAHGLAIAVMVSALARISGGHFNPAVTLGALVGRQ' A
#
# COMPACT_ATOMS: atom_id res chain seq x y z
N MET A 1 -22.08 -7.52 -6.57
CA MET A 1 -21.72 -8.38 -5.43
C MET A 1 -21.24 -7.49 -4.29
N ALA A 2 -21.81 -7.60 -3.10
CA ALA A 2 -21.34 -6.82 -1.95
C ALA A 2 -19.94 -7.28 -1.52
N ILE A 3 -18.98 -6.36 -1.42
CA ILE A 3 -17.65 -6.67 -0.87
C ILE A 3 -17.78 -6.71 0.66
N THR A 4 -17.43 -7.85 1.26
CA THR A 4 -17.51 -8.04 2.71
C THR A 4 -16.36 -7.32 3.43
N ALA A 5 -16.57 -6.97 4.71
CA ALA A 5 -15.53 -6.35 5.53
C ALA A 5 -14.24 -7.20 5.59
N GLY A 6 -14.37 -8.53 5.68
CA GLY A 6 -13.21 -9.44 5.64
C GLY A 6 -12.40 -9.35 4.33
N ARG A 7 -13.07 -9.22 3.18
CA ARG A 7 -12.37 -9.01 1.89
C ARG A 7 -11.65 -7.68 1.84
N LYS A 8 -12.25 -6.61 2.39
CA LYS A 8 -11.58 -5.30 2.50
C LYS A 8 -10.34 -5.38 3.38
N ALA A 9 -10.45 -6.02 4.55
CA ALA A 9 -9.34 -6.18 5.49
C ALA A 9 -8.17 -6.97 4.88
N ILE A 10 -8.44 -8.06 4.16
CA ILE A 10 -7.39 -8.83 3.47
C ILE A 10 -6.72 -7.98 2.39
N ALA A 11 -7.50 -7.23 1.61
CA ALA A 11 -6.94 -6.35 0.58
C ALA A 11 -6.04 -5.25 1.17
N GLU A 12 -6.46 -4.61 2.27
CA GLU A 12 -5.63 -3.64 3.01
C GLU A 12 -4.35 -4.28 3.56
N PHE A 13 -4.47 -5.49 4.14
CA PHE A 13 -3.32 -6.22 4.67
C PHE A 13 -2.30 -6.58 3.59
N VAL A 14 -2.76 -7.12 2.44
CA VAL A 14 -1.87 -7.49 1.34
C VAL A 14 -1.16 -6.25 0.77
N GLY A 15 -1.87 -5.14 0.57
CA GLY A 15 -1.23 -3.92 0.08
C GLY A 15 -0.23 -3.31 1.07
N ALA A 16 -0.55 -3.29 2.36
CA ALA A 16 0.38 -2.84 3.40
C ALA A 16 1.61 -3.76 3.50
N PHE A 17 1.41 -5.09 3.44
CA PHE A 17 2.49 -6.07 3.41
C PHE A 17 3.41 -5.84 2.21
N THR A 18 2.86 -5.70 1.00
CA THR A 18 3.65 -5.47 -0.21
C THR A 18 4.45 -4.17 -0.11
N LEU A 19 3.84 -3.09 0.38
CA LEU A 19 4.53 -1.82 0.57
C LEU A 19 5.75 -1.96 1.50
N ILE A 20 5.58 -2.60 2.66
CA ILE A 20 6.67 -2.79 3.62
C ILE A 20 7.70 -3.79 3.12
N PHE A 21 7.27 -4.91 2.55
CA PHE A 21 8.17 -5.95 2.06
C PHE A 21 9.08 -5.44 0.95
N ILE A 22 8.51 -4.77 -0.06
CA ILE A 22 9.29 -4.19 -1.16
C ILE A 22 10.10 -2.99 -0.69
N GLY A 23 9.50 -2.13 0.13
CA GLY A 23 10.15 -0.91 0.61
C GLY A 23 11.36 -1.18 1.50
N ALA A 24 11.18 -1.97 2.55
CA ALA A 24 12.28 -2.39 3.43
C ALA A 24 13.29 -3.26 2.67
N GLY A 25 12.83 -4.13 1.78
CA GLY A 25 13.70 -4.93 0.91
C GLY A 25 14.61 -4.07 0.04
N ALA A 26 14.09 -2.98 -0.54
CA ALA A 26 14.89 -2.03 -1.33
C ALA A 26 15.96 -1.35 -0.47
N ILE A 27 15.62 -0.91 0.74
CA ILE A 27 16.55 -0.28 1.70
C ILE A 27 17.67 -1.24 2.11
N LEU A 28 17.36 -2.51 2.31
CA LEU A 28 18.34 -3.53 2.72
C LEU A 28 19.13 -4.13 1.53
N SER A 29 18.72 -3.84 0.30
CA SER A 29 19.40 -4.32 -0.90
C SER A 29 20.76 -3.63 -1.09
N PRO A 30 21.66 -4.19 -1.93
CA PRO A 30 22.92 -3.53 -2.26
C PRO A 30 22.77 -2.11 -2.84
N GLY A 31 21.61 -1.77 -3.41
CA GLY A 31 21.29 -0.44 -3.93
C GLY A 31 20.55 0.48 -2.95
N GLY A 32 20.33 0.05 -1.69
CA GLY A 32 19.48 0.76 -0.73
C GLY A 32 19.99 2.12 -0.23
N GLY A 33 21.22 2.49 -0.56
CA GLY A 33 21.76 3.84 -0.35
C GLY A 33 21.32 4.86 -1.40
N ASP A 34 20.83 4.41 -2.56
CA ASP A 34 20.30 5.31 -3.59
C ASP A 34 18.83 5.63 -3.30
N LEU A 35 18.58 6.86 -2.86
CA LEU A 35 17.26 7.34 -2.50
C LEU A 35 16.27 7.31 -3.68
N LEU A 36 16.73 7.49 -4.93
CA LEU A 36 15.84 7.42 -6.09
C LEU A 36 15.36 5.99 -6.31
N LEU A 37 16.25 5.00 -6.19
CA LEU A 37 15.86 3.59 -6.31
C LEU A 37 14.89 3.17 -5.21
N VAL A 38 15.15 3.56 -3.96
CA VAL A 38 14.26 3.26 -2.83
C VAL A 38 12.90 3.94 -2.99
N ALA A 39 12.87 5.20 -3.42
CA ALA A 39 11.63 5.93 -3.69
C ALA A 39 10.84 5.27 -4.82
N PHE A 40 11.51 4.84 -5.89
CA PHE A 40 10.86 4.17 -7.02
C PHE A 40 10.29 2.81 -6.61
N ALA A 41 11.00 2.04 -5.78
CA ALA A 41 10.51 0.77 -5.26
C ALA A 41 9.22 0.93 -4.44
N HIS A 42 9.17 1.90 -3.52
CA HIS A 42 7.94 2.20 -2.75
C HIS A 42 6.82 2.74 -3.65
N GLY A 43 7.15 3.68 -4.55
CA GLY A 43 6.18 4.29 -5.44
C GLY A 43 5.51 3.29 -6.37
N LEU A 44 6.30 2.39 -6.98
CA LEU A 44 5.78 1.31 -7.82
C LEU A 44 4.96 0.30 -7.02
N ALA A 45 5.39 -0.06 -5.81
CA ALA A 45 4.63 -0.96 -4.95
C ALA A 45 3.23 -0.38 -4.66
N ILE A 46 3.12 0.89 -4.29
CA ILE A 46 1.83 1.57 -4.09
C ILE A 46 1.04 1.63 -5.40
N ALA A 47 1.66 2.04 -6.51
CA ALA A 47 0.98 2.18 -7.80
C ALA A 47 0.33 0.87 -8.27
N VAL A 48 1.06 -0.25 -8.16
CA VAL A 48 0.56 -1.59 -8.49
C VAL A 48 -0.58 -1.99 -7.56
N MET A 49 -0.39 -1.86 -6.25
CA MET A 49 -1.39 -2.31 -5.27
C MET A 49 -2.67 -1.48 -5.31
N VAL A 50 -2.58 -0.16 -5.53
CA VAL A 50 -3.75 0.71 -5.71
C VAL A 50 -4.49 0.30 -6.99
N SER A 51 -3.77 0.09 -8.10
CA SER A 51 -4.38 -0.36 -9.36
C SER A 51 -5.11 -1.70 -9.22
N ALA A 52 -4.57 -2.61 -8.40
CA ALA A 52 -5.13 -3.94 -8.19
C ALA A 52 -6.29 -3.97 -7.19
N LEU A 53 -6.18 -3.26 -6.06
CA LEU A 53 -7.04 -3.49 -4.89
C LEU A 53 -7.90 -2.28 -4.48
N ALA A 54 -7.73 -1.10 -5.06
CA ALA A 54 -8.51 0.09 -4.65
C ALA A 54 -10.02 -0.13 -4.79
N ARG A 55 -10.48 -0.84 -5.83
CA ARG A 55 -11.92 -1.18 -6.00
C ARG A 55 -12.46 -2.16 -4.97
N ILE A 56 -11.60 -2.82 -4.21
CA ILE A 56 -11.98 -3.77 -3.17
C ILE A 56 -12.06 -3.06 -1.82
N SER A 57 -10.98 -2.38 -1.39
CA SER A 57 -10.87 -1.82 -0.03
C SER A 57 -10.84 -0.31 0.07
N GLY A 58 -10.61 0.42 -1.04
CA GLY A 58 -10.22 1.84 -1.04
C GLY A 58 -8.73 2.03 -1.28
N GLY A 59 -7.91 1.00 -1.02
CA GLY A 59 -6.49 0.98 -1.36
C GLY A 59 -5.66 1.94 -0.51
N HIS A 60 -5.96 2.05 0.78
CA HIS A 60 -5.28 3.01 1.66
C HIS A 60 -3.87 2.52 2.01
N PHE A 61 -3.76 1.25 2.41
CA PHE A 61 -2.52 0.57 2.81
C PHE A 61 -1.71 1.28 3.89
N ASN A 62 -2.35 2.24 4.57
CA ASN A 62 -1.71 3.17 5.50
C ASN A 62 -2.77 3.67 6.51
N PRO A 63 -2.54 3.49 7.82
CA PRO A 63 -3.44 3.99 8.85
C PRO A 63 -3.69 5.50 8.79
N ALA A 64 -2.68 6.31 8.45
CA ALA A 64 -2.83 7.76 8.34
C ALA A 64 -3.77 8.15 7.18
N VAL A 65 -3.68 7.43 6.05
CA VAL A 65 -4.59 7.62 4.91
C VAL A 65 -6.01 7.21 5.29
N THR A 66 -6.17 6.06 5.98
CA THR A 66 -7.48 5.62 6.49
C THR A 66 -8.10 6.62 7.45
N LEU A 67 -7.33 7.18 8.37
CA LEU A 67 -7.81 8.22 9.28
C LEU A 67 -8.16 9.50 8.51
N GLY A 68 -7.36 9.87 7.51
CA GLY A 68 -7.66 11.00 6.61
C GLY A 68 -8.98 10.82 5.86
N ALA A 69 -9.22 9.64 5.29
CA ALA A 69 -10.47 9.31 4.62
C ALA A 69 -11.67 9.33 5.60
N LEU A 70 -11.48 8.81 6.81
CA LEU A 70 -12.51 8.83 7.87
C LEU A 70 -12.91 10.26 8.24
N VAL A 71 -11.93 11.13 8.49
CA VAL A 71 -12.17 12.55 8.82
C VAL A 71 -12.76 13.30 7.62
N GLY A 72 -12.25 13.01 6.42
CA GLY A 72 -12.74 13.54 5.14
C GLY A 72 -14.10 13.02 4.70
N ARG A 73 -14.67 12.04 5.42
CA ARG A 73 -15.96 11.40 5.15
C ARG A 73 -16.05 10.82 3.73
N GLN A 74 -14.96 10.20 3.28
CA GLN A 74 -14.86 9.44 2.04
C GLN A 74 -15.31 8.00 2.24
#